data_AF-A0A7G8EH63-F1
#
_entry.id   AF-A0A7G8EH63-F1
#
_cell.length_a   1.000
_cell.length_b   1.000
_cell.length_c   1.000
_cell.angle_alpha   90.00
_cell.angle_beta   90.00
_cell.angle_gamma   90.00
#
_symmetry.space_group_name_H-M   'P 1'
#
loop_
_entity.id
_entity.type
_entity.pdbx_description
1 polymer ?
#
loop_
_entity_poly.entity_id
_entity_poly.type
_entity_poly.pdbx_seq_one_letter_code
_entity_poly.pdbx_strand_id
1 'polypeptide(L)'
;MCIGCRYCAHVATNTFAIEPNLGRSRAIRQDGDSSERIQEAIETCPVDCIHWVQFDELPALRRQLDAQELLPLGLPSPARPRRQLPRATSSD
;
A
#
# COMPACT_ATOMS: atom_id res chain seq x y z
N MET A 1 -4.71 5.88 0.63
CA MET A 1 -5.17 4.80 1.54
C MET A 1 -5.67 3.62 0.72
N CYS A 2 -5.28 2.38 1.07
CA CYS A 2 -5.72 1.15 0.39
C CYS A 2 -7.23 0.93 0.50
N ILE A 3 -7.92 0.64 -0.60
CA ILE A 3 -9.37 0.37 -0.64
C ILE A 3 -9.73 -1.13 -0.72
N GLY A 4 -8.76 -2.03 -0.54
CA GLY A 4 -9.03 -3.48 -0.57
C GLY A 4 -9.30 -4.08 -1.95
N CYS A 5 -8.84 -3.44 -3.04
CA CYS A 5 -9.02 -3.92 -4.42
C CYS A 5 -8.26 -5.21 -4.80
N ARG A 6 -7.34 -5.67 -3.94
CA ARG A 6 -6.58 -6.94 -4.06
C ARG A 6 -5.58 -7.09 -5.20
N TYR A 7 -5.53 -6.18 -6.19
CA TYR A 7 -4.61 -6.33 -7.34
C TYR A 7 -3.15 -6.57 -6.94
N CYS A 8 -2.58 -5.74 -6.05
CA CYS A 8 -1.22 -5.93 -5.57
C CYS A 8 -0.97 -7.32 -4.92
N ALA A 9 -1.95 -7.86 -4.19
CA ALA A 9 -1.86 -9.18 -3.56
C ALA A 9 -2.00 -10.34 -4.56
N HIS A 10 -2.54 -10.10 -5.76
CA HIS A 10 -2.55 -11.09 -6.84
C HIS A 10 -1.31 -10.99 -7.73
N VAL A 11 -0.76 -9.79 -7.92
CA VAL A 11 0.45 -9.57 -8.71
C VAL A 11 1.66 -10.09 -7.93
N ALA A 12 1.94 -9.60 -6.73
CA ALA A 12 3.10 -9.99 -5.93
C ALA A 12 2.63 -10.72 -4.65
N THR A 13 2.28 -12.01 -4.82
CA THR A 13 1.62 -12.84 -3.79
C THR A 13 2.50 -13.15 -2.59
N ASN A 14 3.83 -13.04 -2.73
CA ASN A 14 4.76 -13.22 -1.62
C ASN A 14 5.02 -11.90 -0.88
N THR A 15 4.74 -10.76 -1.53
CA THR A 15 4.99 -9.41 -1.00
C THR A 15 3.78 -8.82 -0.29
N PHE A 16 2.59 -8.97 -0.86
CA PHE A 16 1.36 -8.35 -0.35
C PHE A 16 0.30 -9.38 0.05
N ALA A 17 -0.39 -9.11 1.15
CA ALA A 17 -1.54 -9.89 1.59
C ALA A 17 -2.69 -8.98 2.05
N ILE A 18 -3.91 -9.51 2.00
CA ILE A 18 -5.09 -8.84 2.53
C ILE A 18 -5.17 -9.10 4.04
N GLU A 19 -5.14 -8.02 4.81
CA GLU A 19 -5.39 -8.06 6.25
C GLU A 19 -6.86 -8.46 6.49
N PRO A 20 -7.12 -9.49 7.33
CA PRO A 20 -8.44 -10.12 7.40
C PRO A 20 -9.51 -9.26 8.09
N ASN A 21 -9.16 -8.39 9.03
CA ASN A 21 -10.14 -7.66 9.82
C ASN A 21 -10.74 -6.45 9.07
N LEU A 22 -9.91 -5.72 8.32
CA LEU A 22 -10.28 -4.49 7.63
C LEU A 22 -10.31 -4.66 6.11
N GLY A 23 -9.90 -5.82 5.59
CA GLY A 23 -9.93 -6.13 4.15
C GLY A 23 -8.94 -5.31 3.31
N ARG A 24 -7.91 -4.72 3.91
CA ARG A 24 -6.94 -3.85 3.23
C ARG A 24 -5.65 -4.61 2.95
N SER A 25 -5.02 -4.31 1.82
CA SER A 25 -3.70 -4.87 1.49
C SER A 25 -2.61 -4.31 2.42
N ARG A 26 -1.60 -5.14 2.71
CA ARG A 26 -0.39 -4.83 3.48
C ARG A 26 0.81 -5.49 2.82
N ALA A 27 1.96 -4.81 2.86
CA ALA A 27 3.25 -5.44 2.54
C ALA A 27 3.65 -6.32 3.74
N ILE A 28 3.71 -7.65 3.52
CA ILE A 28 4.05 -8.64 4.55
C ILE A 28 5.51 -9.10 4.46
N ARG A 29 6.12 -9.03 3.27
CA ARG A 29 7.52 -9.37 3.01
C ARG A 29 8.03 -8.48 1.87
N GLN A 30 8.70 -7.38 2.21
CA GLN A 30 9.01 -6.30 1.25
C GLN A 30 9.98 -6.73 0.13
N ASP A 31 10.68 -7.84 0.33
CA ASP A 31 11.59 -8.51 -0.59
C ASP A 31 11.02 -9.86 -1.07
N GLY A 32 9.70 -10.02 -1.01
CA GLY A 32 9.07 -11.31 -1.23
C GLY A 32 8.99 -11.76 -2.68
N ASP A 33 9.01 -10.82 -3.61
CA ASP A 33 9.05 -11.04 -5.06
C ASP A 33 10.19 -10.20 -5.66
N SER A 34 10.47 -10.34 -6.96
CA SER A 34 11.47 -9.51 -7.62
C SER A 34 11.06 -8.04 -7.61
N SER A 35 12.03 -7.12 -7.62
CA SER A 35 11.77 -5.68 -7.64
C SER A 35 10.85 -5.27 -8.80
N GLU A 36 10.99 -5.89 -9.97
CA GLU A 36 10.13 -5.65 -11.14
C GLU A 36 8.69 -6.07 -10.87
N ARG A 37 8.49 -7.21 -10.22
CA ARG A 37 7.14 -7.71 -9.89
C ARG A 37 6.48 -6.89 -8.79
N ILE A 38 7.27 -6.40 -7.83
CA ILE A 38 6.77 -5.48 -6.80
C ILE A 38 6.41 -4.13 -7.43
N GLN A 39 7.22 -3.63 -8.36
CA GLN A 39 6.94 -2.41 -9.11
C GLN A 39 5.66 -2.53 -9.94
N GLU A 40 5.45 -3.65 -10.64
CA GLU A 40 4.19 -3.97 -11.33
C GLU A 40 3.00 -3.91 -10.35
N ALA A 41 3.12 -4.55 -9.17
CA ALA A 41 2.08 -4.54 -8.15
C ALA A 41 1.75 -3.11 -7.65
N ILE A 42 2.76 -2.25 -7.48
CA ILE A 42 2.60 -0.83 -7.13
C ILE A 42 1.81 -0.11 -8.24
N GLU A 43 2.15 -0.35 -9.50
CA GLU A 43 1.52 0.25 -10.67
C GLU A 43 0.07 -0.22 -10.92
N THR A 44 -0.31 -1.37 -10.39
CA THR A 44 -1.72 -1.80 -10.44
C THR A 44 -2.62 -1.10 -9.43
N CYS A 45 -2.08 -0.35 -8.46
CA CYS A 45 -2.88 0.24 -7.38
C CYS A 45 -3.77 1.39 -7.90
N PRO A 46 -5.12 1.24 -7.90
CA PRO A 46 -6.03 2.24 -8.47
C PRO A 46 -6.06 3.54 -7.64
N VAL A 47 -5.67 3.45 -6.36
CA VAL A 47 -5.63 4.58 -5.42
C VAL A 47 -4.21 4.99 -5.05
N ASP A 48 -3.18 4.35 -5.63
CA ASP A 48 -1.75 4.68 -5.50
C ASP A 48 -1.36 4.90 -4.04
N CYS A 49 -1.58 3.85 -3.24
CA CYS A 49 -1.36 3.88 -1.80
C CYS A 49 -0.17 3.02 -1.37
N ILE A 50 0.68 2.64 -2.32
CA ILE A 50 1.86 1.80 -2.11
C ILE A 50 3.04 2.61 -2.63
N HIS A 51 4.07 2.76 -1.81
CA HIS A 51 5.22 3.62 -2.10
C HIS A 51 6.50 2.92 -1.64
N TRP A 52 7.58 3.07 -2.41
CA TRP A 52 8.92 2.82 -1.93
C TRP A 52 9.29 3.86 -0.88
N VAL A 53 9.97 3.42 0.19
CA VAL A 53 10.41 4.25 1.31
C VAL A 53 11.81 3.83 1.73
N GLN A 54 12.54 4.71 2.39
CA GLN A 54 13.82 4.37 2.97
C GLN A 54 13.62 3.50 4.22
N PHE A 55 14.61 2.65 4.52
CA PHE A 55 14.53 1.71 5.63
C PHE A 55 14.40 2.41 7.00
N ASP A 56 15.08 3.55 7.18
CA ASP A 56 15.06 4.36 8.39
C ASP A 56 13.71 5.07 8.63
N GLU A 57 12.87 5.21 7.60
CA GLU A 57 11.51 5.75 7.72
C GLU A 57 10.52 4.72 8.30
N LEU A 58 10.82 3.42 8.23
CA LEU A 58 9.89 2.34 8.63
C LEU A 58 9.34 2.50 10.07
N PRO A 59 10.15 2.83 11.10
CA PRO A 59 9.64 3.01 12.47
C PRO A 59 8.66 4.19 12.60
N ALA A 60 8.84 5.26 11.83
CA ALA A 60 7.93 6.40 11.82
C ALA A 60 6.63 6.07 11.09
N LEU A 61 6.73 5.44 9.92
CA LEU A 61 5.59 5.00 9.13
C LEU A 61 4.74 3.97 9.87
N ARG A 62 5.36 3.07 10.63
CA ARG A 62 4.66 2.10 11.48
C ARG A 62 3.83 2.80 12.55
N ARG A 63 4.42 3.76 13.28
CA ARG A 63 3.70 4.57 14.28
C ARG A 63 2.54 5.34 13.65
N GLN A 64 2.74 5.92 12.46
CA GLN A 64 1.68 6.60 11.73
C GLN A 64 0.56 5.64 11.31
N LEU A 65 0.88 4.41 10.93
CA LEU A 65 -0.12 3.39 10.59
C LEU A 65 -0.92 2.97 11.83
N ASP A 66 -0.24 2.70 12.96
CA ASP A 66 -0.88 2.27 14.20
C ASP A 66 -1.79 3.37 14.79
N ALA A 67 -1.47 4.65 14.55
CA ALA A 67 -2.30 5.79 14.94
C ALA A 67 -3.51 6.05 14.02
N GLN A 68 -3.63 5.34 12.88
CA GLN A 68 -4.78 5.54 11.98
C GLN A 68 -6.02 4.81 12.48
N GLU A 69 -7.09 5.56 12.72
CA GLU A 69 -8.43 4.99 12.91
C GLU A 69 -8.98 4.51 11.56
N LEU A 70 -8.95 3.19 11.35
CA LEU A 70 -9.43 2.55 10.13
C LEU A 70 -10.82 1.98 10.34
N LEU A 71 -11.78 2.46 9.55
CA LEU A 71 -13.10 1.84 9.47
C LEU A 71 -13.09 0.65 8.49
N PRO A 72 -13.99 -0.33 8.71
CA PRO A 72 -14.32 -1.34 7.72
C PRO A 72 -14.61 -0.75 6.34
N LEU A 73 -14.29 -1.51 5.29
CA LEU A 73 -14.62 -1.12 3.92
C LEU A 73 -16.14 -0.96 3.76
N GLY A 74 -16.55 0.02 2.93
CA GLY A 74 -17.96 0.32 2.67
C GLY A 74 -18.60 1.33 3.62
N LEU A 75 -17.94 1.68 4.73
CA LEU A 75 -18.39 2.78 5.59
C LEU A 75 -17.85 4.14 5.09
N PRO A 76 -18.62 5.22 5.24
CA PRO A 76 -18.15 6.56 4.92
C PRO A 76 -16.92 6.88 5.75
N SER A 77 -15.80 7.13 5.08
CA SER A 77 -14.57 7.64 5.71
C SER A 77 -14.51 9.16 5.53
N PRO A 78 -13.93 9.90 6.49
CA PRO A 78 -13.66 11.32 6.29
C PRO A 78 -12.84 11.53 5.01
N ALA A 79 -13.15 12.60 4.29
CA ALA A 79 -12.45 12.93 3.05
C ALA A 79 -10.95 13.02 3.31
N ARG A 80 -10.17 12.17 2.64
CA ARG A 80 -8.72 12.30 2.67
C ARG A 80 -8.30 13.40 1.71
N PRO A 81 -7.25 14.18 2.04
CA PRO A 81 -6.64 15.08 1.08
C PRO A 81 -6.39 14.36 -0.23
N ARG A 82 -6.69 15.04 -1.35
CA ARG A 82 -6.31 14.55 -2.69
C ARG A 82 -4.80 14.29 -2.68
N ARG A 83 -4.37 13.26 -3.44
CA ARG A 83 -2.94 12.88 -3.52
C ARG A 83 -2.07 14.11 -3.73
N GLN A 84 -1.02 14.21 -2.92
CA GLN A 84 -0.04 15.29 -3.03
C GLN A 84 1.14 14.93 -3.95
N LEU A 85 1.42 13.62 -4.17
CA LEU A 85 2.49 13.19 -5.07
C LEU A 85 1.94 12.59 -6.37
N PRO A 86 2.46 13.01 -7.54
CA PRO A 86 2.30 12.27 -8.79
C PRO A 86 3.04 10.92 -8.70
N ARG A 87 2.67 9.94 -9.53
CA ARG A 87 3.45 8.72 -9.71
C ARG A 87 4.89 9.14 -10.02
N ALA A 88 5.84 8.67 -9.21
CA ALA A 88 7.25 8.80 -9.56
C ALA A 88 7.43 8.09 -10.92
N THR A 89 7.65 8.86 -11.97
CA THR A 89 8.17 8.31 -13.22
C THR A 89 9.53 7.72 -12.87
N SER A 90 9.73 6.43 -13.11
CA SER A 90 11.06 5.83 -13.10
C SER A 90 11.97 6.70 -13.97
N SER A 91 12.84 7.48 -13.35
CA SER A 91 14.04 7.99 -14.00
C SER A 91 15.00 6.81 -14.10
N ASP A 92 15.61 6.66 -15.28
CA ASP A 92 16.58 5.61 -15.67
C ASP A 92 17.50 5.10 -14.55
#